data_AF-A0A0D2GI82-F1
#
_entry.id   AF-A0A0D2GI82-F1
#
_cell.length_a   1.000
_cell.length_b   1.000
_cell.length_c   1.000
_cell.angle_alpha   90.00
_cell.angle_beta   90.00
_cell.angle_gamma   90.00
#
_symmetry.space_group_name_H-M   'P 1'
#
loop_
_entity.id
_entity.type
_entity.pdbx_description
1 polymer ?
#
loop_
_entity_poly.entity_id
_entity_poly.type
_entity_poly.pdbx_seq_one_letter_code
_entity_poly.pdbx_strand_id
1 'polypeptide(L)'
;MAPATIVTMCDDPREPEGYGTLVSMSRSSTLESFDTSTLSEPRPGRLSRTSTGDLLVSEKILAAAVGNRYSGVGVLQTLLRHRSHITVSEKIIVAAAANTREGAALTNLLLAHENVEIGLSEEVMQSAARNEGQGPEVMEVLLEHLKQHHTNHGEDDDEDRRMKMAISDKVLQLAAANEEKGPEVMAVLLRYGQDFGLQVSDGVMEAAAANEDRGPQVMEVLLKHLDLHQL
;
A
#
# COMPACT_ATOMS: atom_id res chain seq x y z
N MET A 1 42.96 67.47 4.70
CA MET A 1 43.01 68.49 3.63
C MET A 1 41.60 68.63 3.04
N ALA A 2 40.90 69.69 3.39
CA ALA A 2 39.84 70.32 2.60
C ALA A 2 40.45 71.61 1.99
N PRO A 3 39.88 72.33 0.98
CA PRO A 3 38.49 72.47 0.52
C PRO A 3 38.36 72.30 -1.04
N ALA A 4 37.28 72.53 -1.80
CA ALA A 4 36.48 73.75 -1.97
C ALA A 4 35.25 73.54 -2.89
N THR A 5 34.30 74.47 -2.74
CA THR A 5 33.01 74.67 -3.42
C THR A 5 33.13 75.49 -4.72
N ILE A 6 32.20 75.30 -5.70
CA ILE A 6 31.63 76.28 -6.67
C ILE A 6 30.53 75.53 -7.48
N VAL A 7 29.21 75.77 -7.36
CA VAL A 7 28.28 76.83 -7.89
C VAL A 7 27.97 76.75 -9.40
N THR A 8 26.68 76.55 -9.77
CA THR A 8 25.79 77.32 -10.71
C THR A 8 24.48 76.53 -10.97
N MET A 9 23.27 77.01 -10.64
CA MET A 9 22.33 77.99 -11.27
C MET A 9 21.44 77.48 -12.43
N CYS A 10 20.13 77.36 -12.12
CA CYS A 10 18.90 77.80 -12.81
C CYS A 10 18.53 77.49 -14.28
N ASP A 11 17.28 77.01 -14.42
CA ASP A 11 16.19 77.29 -15.38
C ASP A 11 16.36 76.97 -16.89
N ASP A 12 15.69 75.96 -17.47
CA ASP A 12 14.26 75.85 -17.94
C ASP A 12 14.16 76.12 -19.48
N PRO A 13 12.99 76.00 -20.16
CA PRO A 13 12.16 74.86 -20.58
C PRO A 13 12.21 74.60 -22.12
N ARG A 14 11.59 73.50 -22.60
CA ARG A 14 10.61 73.44 -23.73
C ARG A 14 10.48 72.04 -24.38
N GLU A 15 9.34 71.39 -24.12
CA GLU A 15 8.56 70.60 -25.12
C GLU A 15 8.17 71.52 -26.31
N PRO A 16 7.73 71.05 -27.53
CA PRO A 16 6.59 70.11 -27.67
C PRO A 16 6.41 69.29 -28.99
N GLU A 17 5.30 68.54 -29.01
CA GLU A 17 4.42 68.14 -30.13
C GLU A 17 4.62 66.84 -30.94
N GLY A 18 3.52 66.09 -31.06
CA GLY A 18 3.33 65.04 -32.06
C GLY A 18 2.09 64.15 -31.85
N TYR A 19 0.90 64.70 -32.09
CA TYR A 19 -0.44 64.10 -32.01
C TYR A 19 -0.67 62.82 -32.86
N GLY A 20 -1.64 61.97 -32.46
CA GLY A 20 -2.18 60.94 -33.38
C GLY A 20 -3.18 59.90 -32.84
N THR A 21 -4.38 60.34 -32.47
CA THR A 21 -5.70 59.71 -32.78
C THR A 21 -6.14 58.34 -32.21
N LEU A 22 -7.32 58.39 -31.58
CA LEU A 22 -8.21 57.34 -31.04
C LEU A 22 -8.88 56.46 -32.12
N VAL A 23 -9.09 55.16 -31.85
CA VAL A 23 -10.28 54.40 -32.31
C VAL A 23 -10.69 53.34 -31.27
N SER A 24 -12.00 53.21 -31.15
CA SER A 24 -12.86 52.55 -30.17
C SER A 24 -13.19 51.07 -30.40
N MET A 25 -13.58 50.40 -29.31
CA MET A 25 -14.71 49.43 -29.18
C MET A 25 -14.69 48.05 -29.89
N SER A 26 -14.65 46.97 -29.08
CA SER A 26 -15.78 46.03 -28.81
C SER A 26 -15.39 44.55 -28.59
N ARG A 27 -15.87 44.02 -27.45
CA ARG A 27 -16.36 42.65 -27.11
C ARG A 27 -15.94 41.44 -27.96
N SER A 28 -15.45 40.37 -27.32
CA SER A 28 -16.07 39.04 -27.46
C SER A 28 -15.55 38.02 -26.42
N SER A 29 -16.49 37.20 -25.95
CA SER A 29 -16.39 36.06 -25.04
C SER A 29 -15.99 34.77 -25.77
N THR A 30 -15.02 34.02 -25.25
CA THR A 30 -14.92 32.57 -25.46
C THR A 30 -14.25 31.91 -24.24
N LEU A 31 -15.06 31.12 -23.51
CA LEU A 31 -14.60 30.05 -22.63
C LEU A 31 -13.83 29.04 -23.48
N GLU A 32 -12.51 29.01 -23.37
CA GLU A 32 -11.73 27.90 -23.94
C GLU A 32 -11.87 26.70 -23.02
N SER A 33 -12.41 25.63 -23.61
CA SER A 33 -12.45 24.27 -23.09
C SER A 33 -11.07 23.85 -22.61
N PHE A 34 -10.95 23.54 -21.32
CA PHE A 34 -9.78 22.84 -20.78
C PHE A 34 -9.71 21.44 -21.37
N ASP A 35 -8.85 21.30 -22.37
CA ASP A 35 -8.52 20.04 -23.00
C ASP A 35 -7.62 19.24 -22.04
N THR A 36 -8.17 18.23 -21.38
CA THR A 36 -7.44 17.34 -20.45
C THR A 36 -6.43 16.43 -21.18
N SER A 37 -6.33 16.55 -22.51
CA SER A 37 -5.49 15.75 -23.39
C SER A 37 -3.99 16.05 -23.30
N THR A 38 -3.59 17.04 -22.50
CA THR A 38 -2.17 17.40 -22.29
C THR A 38 -1.73 17.20 -20.85
N LEU A 39 -2.02 16.03 -20.26
CA LEU A 39 -1.18 15.51 -19.19
C LEU A 39 0.18 15.15 -19.80
N SER A 40 0.99 16.18 -20.04
CA SER A 40 2.40 16.05 -20.41
C SER A 40 3.04 15.04 -19.46
N GLU A 41 3.68 14.02 -20.03
CA GLU A 41 4.39 13.02 -19.24
C GLU A 41 5.25 13.73 -18.16
N PRO A 42 5.20 13.26 -16.90
CA PRO A 42 5.88 13.93 -15.81
C PRO A 42 7.38 13.97 -16.11
N ARG A 43 7.91 15.19 -16.27
CA ARG A 43 9.35 15.41 -16.46
C ARG A 43 10.12 14.74 -15.32
N PRO A 44 11.17 13.94 -15.60
CA PRO A 44 11.97 13.32 -14.55
C PRO A 44 12.49 14.38 -13.57
N GLY A 45 12.29 14.16 -12.27
CA GLY A 45 12.68 15.07 -11.20
C GLY A 45 11.61 16.06 -10.71
N ARG A 46 10.42 16.12 -11.32
CA ARG A 46 9.31 16.94 -10.81
C ARG A 46 8.27 16.07 -10.09
N LEU A 47 7.93 16.42 -8.86
CA LEU A 47 6.84 15.74 -8.13
C LEU A 47 5.49 16.12 -8.77
N SER A 48 4.70 15.10 -9.11
CA SER A 48 3.33 15.29 -9.60
C SER A 48 2.48 15.89 -8.48
N ARG A 49 1.81 17.01 -8.76
CA ARG A 49 0.90 17.69 -7.83
C ARG A 49 -0.51 17.73 -8.41
N THR A 50 -1.52 17.62 -7.57
CA THR A 50 -2.92 17.91 -7.94
C THR A 50 -3.09 19.40 -8.24
N SER A 51 -4.24 19.76 -8.80
CA SER A 51 -4.66 21.15 -9.02
C SER A 51 -4.73 21.98 -7.73
N THR A 52 -4.79 21.34 -6.56
CA THR A 52 -4.75 21.95 -5.23
C THR A 52 -3.34 22.11 -4.67
N GLY A 53 -2.30 21.64 -5.38
CA GLY A 53 -0.90 21.72 -4.96
C GLY A 53 -0.40 20.51 -4.14
N ASP A 54 -1.24 19.49 -3.98
CA ASP A 54 -0.98 18.29 -3.19
C ASP A 54 -0.13 17.28 -3.96
N LEU A 55 0.91 16.72 -3.34
CA LEU A 55 1.72 15.67 -3.95
C LEU A 55 0.87 14.43 -4.21
N LEU A 56 0.85 13.96 -5.46
CA LEU A 56 0.30 12.67 -5.83
C LEU A 56 1.26 11.59 -5.33
N VAL A 57 0.86 10.86 -4.30
CA VAL A 57 1.58 9.66 -3.86
C VAL A 57 1.26 8.56 -4.86
N SER A 58 2.20 8.31 -5.77
CA SER A 58 2.07 7.21 -6.72
C SER A 58 2.24 5.85 -6.03
N GLU A 59 1.69 4.81 -6.64
CA GLU A 59 1.93 3.41 -6.26
C GLU A 59 3.43 3.12 -6.09
N LYS A 60 4.30 3.70 -6.93
CA LYS A 60 5.76 3.54 -6.82
C LYS A 60 6.34 4.10 -5.52
N ILE A 61 5.78 5.20 -5.01
CA ILE A 61 6.21 5.80 -3.74
C ILE A 61 5.77 4.91 -2.57
N LEU A 62 4.55 4.37 -2.62
CA LEU A 62 4.07 3.41 -1.62
C LEU A 62 4.90 2.12 -1.66
N ALA A 63 5.19 1.60 -2.85
CA ALA A 63 6.01 0.40 -3.03
C ALA A 63 7.40 0.58 -2.42
N ALA A 64 8.02 1.76 -2.62
CA ALA A 64 9.29 2.09 -1.99
C ALA A 64 9.19 2.21 -0.46
N ALA A 65 8.06 2.72 0.06
CA ALA A 65 7.83 2.81 1.49
C ALA A 65 7.66 1.43 2.14
N VAL A 66 6.80 0.56 1.57
CA VAL A 66 6.57 -0.80 2.11
C VAL A 66 7.78 -1.71 1.92
N GLY A 67 8.58 -1.50 0.87
CA GLY A 67 9.84 -2.21 0.64
C GLY A 67 11.00 -1.73 1.51
N ASN A 68 10.81 -0.69 2.33
CA ASN A 68 11.85 -0.19 3.22
C ASN A 68 12.04 -1.15 4.40
N ARG A 69 13.27 -1.65 4.56
CA ARG A 69 13.63 -2.67 5.55
C ARG A 69 13.86 -2.13 6.97
N TYR A 70 13.90 -0.81 7.18
CA TYR A 70 14.33 -0.24 8.45
C TYR A 70 13.37 0.80 9.02
N SER A 71 12.59 1.47 8.18
CA SER A 71 11.71 2.56 8.60
C SER A 71 10.48 2.67 7.70
N GLY A 72 10.04 1.56 7.11
CA GLY A 72 8.91 1.55 6.18
C GLY A 72 7.64 2.04 6.83
N VAL A 73 7.41 1.64 8.08
CA VAL A 73 6.25 2.06 8.88
C VAL A 73 6.22 3.57 9.05
N GLY A 74 7.32 4.18 9.48
CA GLY A 74 7.40 5.64 9.70
C GLY A 74 7.22 6.44 8.40
N VAL A 75 7.81 5.95 7.30
CA VAL A 75 7.63 6.57 5.98
C VAL A 75 6.17 6.46 5.53
N LEU A 76 5.58 5.26 5.59
CA LEU A 76 4.20 5.02 5.19
C LEU A 76 3.22 5.85 6.02
N GLN A 77 3.37 5.89 7.34
CA GLN A 77 2.56 6.73 8.23
C GLN A 77 2.65 8.22 7.87
N THR A 78 3.84 8.69 7.51
CA THR A 78 4.04 10.08 7.07
C THR A 78 3.29 10.34 5.77
N LEU A 79 3.32 9.41 4.81
CA LEU A 79 2.59 9.52 3.55
C LEU A 79 1.07 9.50 3.77
N LEU A 80 0.57 8.57 4.60
CA LEU A 80 -0.85 8.43 4.94
C LEU A 80 -1.40 9.67 5.66
N ARG A 81 -0.65 10.26 6.61
CA ARG A 81 -1.10 11.43 7.39
C ARG A 81 -1.33 12.69 6.55
N HIS A 82 -0.58 12.86 5.46
CA HIS A 82 -0.56 14.11 4.69
C HIS A 82 -1.47 14.08 3.45
N ARG A 83 -2.30 13.04 3.24
CA ARG A 83 -3.06 12.87 1.99
C ARG A 83 -4.44 12.23 2.19
N SER A 84 -5.41 12.75 1.45
CA SER A 84 -6.81 12.28 1.41
C SER A 84 -7.08 11.21 0.34
N HIS A 85 -6.15 10.97 -0.60
CA HIS A 85 -6.38 10.06 -1.73
C HIS A 85 -5.14 9.20 -1.97
N ILE A 86 -5.12 8.02 -1.35
CA ILE A 86 -4.11 6.99 -1.56
C ILE A 86 -4.84 5.77 -2.11
N THR A 87 -4.46 5.35 -3.30
CA THR A 87 -4.91 4.08 -3.88
C THR A 87 -3.92 3.00 -3.48
N VAL A 88 -4.31 2.15 -2.55
CA VAL A 88 -3.56 0.92 -2.26
C VAL A 88 -3.92 -0.08 -3.35
N SER A 89 -2.92 -0.71 -3.95
CA SER A 89 -3.12 -1.83 -4.87
C SER A 89 -2.80 -3.15 -4.16
N GLU A 90 -3.29 -4.26 -4.69
CA GLU A 90 -2.95 -5.60 -4.22
C GLU A 90 -1.43 -5.81 -4.16
N LYS A 91 -0.69 -5.32 -5.16
CA LYS A 91 0.78 -5.41 -5.20
C LYS A 91 1.46 -4.72 -4.01
N ILE A 92 0.89 -3.63 -3.51
CA ILE A 92 1.39 -2.94 -2.32
C ILE A 92 1.16 -3.79 -1.07
N ILE A 93 0.02 -4.46 -0.97
CA ILE A 93 -0.27 -5.38 0.14
C ILE A 93 0.64 -6.61 0.06
N VAL A 94 0.81 -7.21 -1.11
CA VAL A 94 1.78 -8.31 -1.35
C VAL A 94 3.18 -7.91 -0.88
N ALA A 95 3.65 -6.73 -1.26
CA ALA A 95 4.97 -6.24 -0.85
C ALA A 95 5.07 -5.98 0.66
N ALA A 96 4.01 -5.48 1.30
CA ALA A 96 3.94 -5.33 2.75
C ALA A 96 3.94 -6.69 3.47
N ALA A 97 3.14 -7.65 2.98
CA ALA A 97 3.04 -9.00 3.52
C ALA A 97 4.34 -9.79 3.38
N ALA A 98 5.13 -9.53 2.33
CA ALA A 98 6.45 -10.11 2.13
C ALA A 98 7.58 -9.41 2.92
N ASN A 99 7.31 -8.31 3.61
CA ASN A 99 8.34 -7.60 4.37
C ASN A 99 8.65 -8.38 5.67
N THR A 100 9.86 -8.93 5.75
CA THR A 100 10.29 -9.79 6.85
C THR A 100 10.64 -9.06 8.15
N ARG A 101 10.59 -7.72 8.19
CA ARG A 101 10.98 -6.92 9.36
C ARG A 101 9.85 -6.13 9.98
N GLU A 102 9.03 -5.49 9.16
CA GLU A 102 7.91 -4.65 9.62
C GLU A 102 6.58 -5.02 8.93
N GLY A 103 6.51 -6.19 8.27
CA GLY A 103 5.39 -6.56 7.41
C GLY A 103 4.03 -6.53 8.10
N ALA A 104 3.93 -6.99 9.35
CA ALA A 104 2.67 -6.98 10.09
C ALA A 104 2.16 -5.55 10.32
N ALA A 105 3.03 -4.64 10.77
CA ALA A 105 2.69 -3.24 10.99
C ALA A 105 2.35 -2.51 9.68
N LEU A 106 3.10 -2.77 8.60
CA LEU A 106 2.82 -2.22 7.27
C LEU A 106 1.46 -2.69 6.74
N THR A 107 1.20 -3.99 6.80
CA THR A 107 -0.05 -4.61 6.34
C THR A 107 -1.24 -4.04 7.12
N ASN A 108 -1.13 -3.97 8.46
CA ASN A 108 -2.17 -3.41 9.30
C ASN A 108 -2.47 -1.94 8.98
N LEU A 109 -1.43 -1.11 8.76
CA LEU A 109 -1.61 0.30 8.39
C LEU A 109 -2.31 0.49 7.04
N LEU A 110 -2.03 -0.39 6.07
CA LEU A 110 -2.68 -0.34 4.76
C LEU A 110 -4.15 -0.75 4.86
N LEU A 111 -4.45 -1.85 5.56
CA LEU A 111 -5.82 -2.37 5.72
C LEU A 111 -6.72 -1.45 6.56
N ALA A 112 -6.15 -0.70 7.51
CA ALA A 112 -6.88 0.28 8.30
C ALA A 112 -7.30 1.54 7.52
N HIS A 113 -6.83 1.71 6.28
CA HIS A 113 -7.17 2.87 5.48
C HIS A 113 -8.50 2.66 4.74
N GLU A 114 -9.46 3.57 4.95
CA GLU A 114 -10.88 3.46 4.55
C GLU A 114 -11.16 3.27 3.05
N ASN A 115 -10.15 3.34 2.18
CA ASN A 115 -10.28 3.16 0.72
C ASN A 115 -9.72 1.81 0.21
N VAL A 116 -9.46 0.86 1.09
CA VAL A 116 -9.01 -0.47 0.70
C VAL A 116 -10.23 -1.36 0.49
N GLU A 117 -10.87 -1.21 -0.66
CA GLU A 117 -11.86 -2.17 -1.18
C GLU A 117 -11.12 -3.37 -1.83
N ILE A 118 -9.99 -3.79 -1.26
CA ILE A 118 -9.17 -4.86 -1.82
C ILE A 118 -9.60 -6.15 -1.17
N GLY A 119 -10.27 -6.99 -1.96
CA GLY A 119 -10.42 -8.40 -1.62
C GLY A 119 -9.03 -8.97 -1.40
N LEU A 120 -8.74 -9.39 -0.16
CA LEU A 120 -7.53 -10.14 0.13
C LEU A 120 -7.48 -11.36 -0.79
N SER A 121 -6.48 -11.37 -1.66
CA SER A 121 -6.30 -12.41 -2.65
C SER A 121 -5.49 -13.55 -2.09
N GLU A 122 -5.55 -14.69 -2.78
CA GLU A 122 -4.67 -15.82 -2.48
C GLU A 122 -3.18 -15.42 -2.58
N GLU A 123 -2.80 -14.49 -3.48
CA GLU A 123 -1.40 -14.05 -3.64
C GLU A 123 -0.88 -13.33 -2.39
N VAL A 124 -1.71 -12.49 -1.75
CA VAL A 124 -1.38 -11.85 -0.47
C VAL A 124 -1.14 -12.92 0.60
N MET A 125 -2.00 -13.93 0.68
CA MET A 125 -1.90 -15.01 1.66
C MET A 125 -0.65 -15.88 1.43
N GLN A 126 -0.33 -16.20 0.17
CA GLN A 126 0.88 -16.93 -0.18
C GLN A 126 2.15 -16.14 0.21
N SER A 127 2.13 -14.82 0.08
CA SER A 127 3.25 -13.96 0.45
C SER A 127 3.49 -13.94 1.95
N ALA A 128 2.42 -13.89 2.75
CA ALA A 128 2.49 -14.03 4.20
C ALA A 128 2.98 -15.43 4.62
N ALA A 129 2.49 -16.48 3.95
CA ALA A 129 2.87 -17.87 4.27
C ALA A 129 4.37 -18.14 4.05
N ARG A 130 4.98 -17.51 3.04
CA ARG A 130 6.41 -17.61 2.75
C ARG A 130 7.27 -16.64 3.57
N ASN A 131 6.68 -15.75 4.36
CA ASN A 131 7.45 -14.74 5.07
C ASN A 131 8.14 -15.36 6.30
N GLU A 132 9.44 -15.56 6.18
CA GLU A 132 10.32 -16.17 7.18
C GLU A 132 10.63 -15.27 8.40
N GLY A 133 10.27 -13.99 8.36
CA GLY A 133 10.56 -13.06 9.46
C GLY A 133 9.34 -12.68 10.30
N GLN A 134 8.24 -12.35 9.64
CA GLN A 134 6.99 -11.83 10.23
C GLN A 134 5.75 -12.55 9.70
N GLY A 135 5.92 -13.72 9.05
CA GLY A 135 4.80 -14.46 8.45
C GLY A 135 3.64 -14.75 9.40
N PRO A 136 3.87 -15.24 10.65
CA PRO A 136 2.78 -15.50 11.58
C PRO A 136 1.99 -14.23 11.92
N GLU A 137 2.67 -13.13 12.21
CA GLU A 137 2.04 -11.86 12.58
C GLU A 137 1.32 -11.20 11.39
N VAL A 138 1.89 -11.30 10.18
CA VAL A 138 1.21 -10.85 8.96
C VAL A 138 -0.04 -11.68 8.70
N MET A 139 0.07 -13.01 8.81
CA MET A 139 -1.04 -13.94 8.60
C MET A 139 -2.19 -13.66 9.58
N GLU A 140 -1.86 -13.43 10.85
CA GLU A 140 -2.81 -13.04 11.89
C GLU A 140 -3.60 -11.77 11.50
N VAL A 141 -2.90 -10.71 11.08
CA VAL A 141 -3.52 -9.44 10.68
C VAL A 141 -4.48 -9.64 9.50
N LEU A 142 -4.08 -10.44 8.50
CA LEU A 142 -4.88 -10.68 7.30
C LEU A 142 -6.17 -11.46 7.63
N LEU A 143 -6.06 -12.54 8.39
CA LEU A 143 -7.20 -13.40 8.75
C LEU A 143 -8.17 -12.69 9.71
N GLU A 144 -7.64 -11.92 10.66
CA GLU A 144 -8.46 -11.10 11.56
C GLU A 144 -9.21 -10.00 10.79
N HIS A 145 -8.55 -9.37 9.81
CA HIS A 145 -9.21 -8.38 8.94
C HIS A 145 -10.33 -9.01 8.12
N LEU A 146 -10.12 -10.22 7.56
CA LEU A 146 -11.20 -10.97 6.91
C LEU A 146 -12.38 -11.16 7.87
N LYS A 147 -12.11 -11.68 9.08
CA LYS A 147 -13.12 -11.95 10.10
C LYS A 147 -13.93 -10.72 10.51
N GLN A 148 -13.30 -9.55 10.63
CA GLN A 148 -13.98 -8.32 11.07
C GLN A 148 -14.92 -7.74 10.00
N HIS A 149 -14.50 -7.80 8.73
CA HIS A 149 -15.29 -7.27 7.61
C HIS A 149 -16.52 -8.13 7.25
N HIS A 150 -16.73 -9.27 7.92
CA HIS A 150 -17.92 -10.12 7.81
C HIS A 150 -19.16 -9.54 8.52
N THR A 151 -19.01 -8.59 9.45
CA THR A 151 -20.14 -8.11 10.25
C THR A 151 -21.09 -7.13 9.55
N ASN A 152 -20.77 -6.68 8.34
CA ASN A 152 -21.51 -5.59 7.69
C ASN A 152 -22.36 -5.98 6.48
N HIS A 153 -22.18 -7.16 5.87
CA HIS A 153 -22.93 -7.58 4.66
C HIS A 153 -23.47 -9.00 4.89
N GLY A 154 -24.76 -9.10 5.21
CA GLY A 154 -25.43 -10.33 5.65
C GLY A 154 -25.64 -11.39 4.56
N GLU A 155 -24.56 -11.91 4.01
CA GLU A 155 -24.54 -13.06 3.10
C GLU A 155 -23.48 -14.06 3.59
N ASP A 156 -23.87 -14.93 4.53
CA ASP A 156 -23.00 -15.92 5.19
C ASP A 156 -22.27 -16.86 4.21
N ASP A 157 -22.82 -17.07 3.00
CA ASP A 157 -22.24 -17.94 1.96
C ASP A 157 -20.93 -17.39 1.34
N ASP A 158 -20.72 -16.07 1.35
CA ASP A 158 -19.52 -15.45 0.77
C ASP A 158 -18.34 -15.43 1.75
N GLU A 159 -18.58 -15.50 3.06
CA GLU A 159 -17.56 -15.58 4.11
C GLU A 159 -16.79 -16.91 4.03
N ASP A 160 -17.52 -18.03 4.06
CA ASP A 160 -16.93 -19.38 3.95
C ASP A 160 -16.07 -19.49 2.69
N ARG A 161 -16.54 -18.90 1.60
CA ARG A 161 -15.82 -18.90 0.32
C ARG A 161 -14.54 -18.06 0.39
N ARG A 162 -14.57 -16.86 0.96
CA ARG A 162 -13.39 -15.97 1.07
C ARG A 162 -12.37 -16.54 2.03
N MET A 163 -12.79 -17.05 3.19
CA MET A 163 -11.90 -17.68 4.15
C MET A 163 -11.27 -18.96 3.57
N LYS A 164 -12.06 -19.79 2.88
CA LYS A 164 -11.55 -20.98 2.19
C LYS A 164 -10.59 -20.66 1.05
N MET A 165 -10.79 -19.54 0.35
CA MET A 165 -9.80 -19.05 -0.63
C MET A 165 -8.54 -18.53 0.04
N ALA A 166 -8.65 -17.89 1.19
CA ALA A 166 -7.52 -17.34 1.92
C ALA A 166 -6.66 -18.44 2.58
N ILE A 167 -7.29 -19.51 3.07
CA ILE A 167 -6.66 -20.71 3.63
C ILE A 167 -6.73 -21.83 2.59
N SER A 168 -6.16 -21.58 1.41
CA SER A 168 -6.12 -22.58 0.35
C SER A 168 -5.07 -23.66 0.63
N ASP A 169 -5.21 -24.81 -0.04
CA ASP A 169 -4.21 -25.88 -0.01
C ASP A 169 -2.82 -25.36 -0.40
N LYS A 170 -2.75 -24.42 -1.36
CA LYS A 170 -1.48 -23.85 -1.78
C LYS A 170 -0.83 -23.00 -0.69
N VAL A 171 -1.63 -22.21 0.03
CA VAL A 171 -1.16 -21.41 1.18
C VAL A 171 -0.65 -22.33 2.29
N LEU A 172 -1.36 -23.43 2.58
CA LEU A 172 -0.93 -24.42 3.57
C LEU A 172 0.39 -25.10 3.19
N GLN A 173 0.55 -25.53 1.92
CA GLN A 173 1.81 -26.12 1.46
C GLN A 173 2.99 -25.14 1.59
N LEU A 174 2.77 -23.85 1.32
CA LEU A 174 3.81 -22.83 1.48
C LEU A 174 4.17 -22.57 2.94
N ALA A 175 3.17 -22.56 3.83
CA ALA A 175 3.42 -22.50 5.26
C ALA A 175 4.18 -23.74 5.76
N ALA A 176 3.83 -24.93 5.26
CA ALA A 176 4.52 -26.16 5.60
C ALA A 176 5.98 -26.20 5.12
N ALA A 177 6.27 -25.61 3.97
CA ALA A 177 7.61 -25.49 3.41
C ALA A 177 8.42 -24.29 3.93
N ASN A 178 7.87 -23.46 4.82
CA ASN A 178 8.58 -22.29 5.35
C ASN A 178 9.65 -22.74 6.37
N GLU A 179 10.90 -22.46 6.06
CA GLU A 179 12.10 -22.96 6.75
C GLU A 179 12.42 -22.21 8.06
N GLU A 180 11.72 -21.12 8.37
CA GLU A 180 11.97 -20.34 9.59
C GLU A 180 10.74 -20.31 10.50
N LYS A 181 9.59 -19.90 9.95
CA LYS A 181 8.34 -19.65 10.68
C LYS A 181 7.21 -20.61 10.33
N GLY A 182 7.50 -21.67 9.58
CA GLY A 182 6.47 -22.62 9.12
C GLY A 182 5.55 -23.18 10.21
N PRO A 183 6.07 -23.65 11.35
CA PRO A 183 5.22 -24.17 12.43
C PRO A 183 4.25 -23.13 12.98
N GLU A 184 4.72 -21.89 13.17
CA GLU A 184 3.95 -20.78 13.69
C GLU A 184 2.89 -20.29 12.69
N VAL A 185 3.25 -20.16 11.40
CA VAL A 185 2.31 -19.82 10.33
C VAL A 185 1.23 -20.90 10.21
N MET A 186 1.63 -22.18 10.21
CA MET A 186 0.70 -23.31 10.13
C MET A 186 -0.26 -23.30 11.32
N ALA A 187 0.22 -23.06 12.54
CA ALA A 187 -0.62 -22.98 13.72
C ALA A 187 -1.70 -21.89 13.62
N VAL A 188 -1.36 -20.71 13.07
CA VAL A 188 -2.33 -19.64 12.81
C VAL A 188 -3.38 -20.09 11.80
N LEU A 189 -2.96 -20.63 10.64
CA LEU A 189 -3.86 -21.07 9.58
C LEU A 189 -4.84 -22.16 10.05
N LEU A 190 -4.35 -23.17 10.77
CA LEU A 190 -5.21 -24.23 11.32
C LEU A 190 -6.21 -23.67 12.33
N ARG A 191 -5.81 -22.76 13.21
CA ARG A 191 -6.70 -22.17 14.22
C ARG A 191 -7.85 -21.41 13.57
N TYR A 192 -7.59 -20.61 12.53
CA TYR A 192 -8.66 -19.91 11.82
C TYR A 192 -9.48 -20.84 10.91
N GLY A 193 -8.87 -21.90 10.36
CA GLY A 193 -9.55 -22.87 9.51
C GLY A 193 -10.45 -23.88 10.26
N GLN A 194 -10.29 -24.00 11.59
CA GLN A 194 -11.10 -24.91 12.42
C GLN A 194 -12.60 -24.67 12.28
N ASP A 195 -13.00 -23.40 12.25
CA ASP A 195 -14.41 -23.01 12.21
C ASP A 195 -15.08 -23.35 10.86
N PHE A 196 -14.29 -23.60 9.81
CA PHE A 196 -14.75 -23.80 8.43
C PHE A 196 -14.50 -25.22 7.88
N GLY A 197 -14.14 -26.17 8.75
CA GLY A 197 -13.91 -27.56 8.35
C GLY A 197 -12.72 -27.73 7.40
N LEU A 198 -11.64 -26.98 7.65
CA LEU A 198 -10.40 -27.09 6.88
C LEU A 198 -9.89 -28.55 6.87
N GLN A 199 -9.57 -29.06 5.68
CA GLN A 199 -8.95 -30.36 5.51
C GLN A 199 -7.48 -30.20 5.13
N VAL A 200 -6.61 -30.86 5.88
CA VAL A 200 -5.18 -30.96 5.55
C VAL A 200 -5.02 -32.05 4.48
N SER A 201 -4.45 -31.69 3.34
CA SER A 201 -4.19 -32.64 2.25
C SER A 201 -2.86 -33.37 2.44
N ASP A 202 -2.70 -34.49 1.73
CA ASP A 202 -1.43 -35.21 1.64
C ASP A 202 -0.30 -34.30 1.11
N GLY A 203 -0.60 -33.38 0.20
CA GLY A 203 0.40 -32.44 -0.34
C GLY A 203 0.96 -31.49 0.73
N VAL A 204 0.15 -31.09 1.71
CA VAL A 204 0.61 -30.31 2.87
C VAL A 204 1.52 -31.16 3.78
N MET A 205 1.14 -32.42 4.00
CA MET A 205 1.93 -33.37 4.79
C MET A 205 3.27 -33.69 4.12
N GLU A 206 3.28 -33.88 2.79
CA GLU A 206 4.48 -34.07 1.98
C GLU A 206 5.40 -32.85 2.06
N ALA A 207 4.85 -31.64 1.90
CA ALA A 207 5.63 -30.39 2.02
C ALA A 207 6.27 -30.25 3.41
N ALA A 208 5.54 -30.58 4.48
CA ALA A 208 6.06 -30.59 5.83
C ALA A 208 7.17 -31.65 6.02
N ALA A 209 6.98 -32.86 5.50
CA ALA A 209 7.96 -33.94 5.60
C ALA A 209 9.24 -33.65 4.81
N ALA A 210 9.15 -32.90 3.72
CA ALA A 210 10.28 -32.48 2.90
C ALA A 210 11.00 -31.22 3.43
N ASN A 211 10.44 -30.50 4.41
CA ASN A 211 11.05 -29.31 5.00
C ASN A 211 12.22 -29.72 5.91
N GLU A 212 13.45 -29.41 5.46
CA GLU A 212 14.69 -29.86 6.13
C GLU A 212 14.96 -29.13 7.45
N ASP A 213 14.49 -27.89 7.59
CA ASP A 213 14.80 -27.03 8.75
C ASP A 213 13.74 -27.12 9.87
N ARG A 214 12.46 -27.14 9.49
CA ARG A 214 11.32 -27.06 10.44
C ARG A 214 10.31 -28.19 10.27
N GLY A 215 10.56 -29.15 9.39
CA GLY A 215 9.63 -30.23 9.06
C GLY A 215 9.08 -31.00 10.26
N PRO A 216 9.92 -31.44 11.24
CA PRO A 216 9.43 -32.13 12.42
C PRO A 216 8.41 -31.31 13.24
N GLN A 217 8.65 -30.01 13.40
CA GLN A 217 7.76 -29.12 14.15
C GLN A 217 6.47 -28.83 13.38
N VAL A 218 6.55 -28.65 12.05
CA VAL A 218 5.36 -28.50 11.21
C VAL A 218 4.50 -29.77 11.28
N MET A 219 5.12 -30.95 11.15
CA MET A 219 4.42 -32.23 11.24
C MET A 219 3.76 -32.43 12.60
N GLU A 220 4.42 -32.03 13.68
CA GLU A 220 3.85 -32.06 15.03
C GLU A 220 2.59 -31.19 15.15
N VAL A 221 2.60 -29.98 14.58
CA VAL A 221 1.43 -29.09 14.56
C VAL A 221 0.27 -29.70 13.76
N LEU A 222 0.55 -30.25 12.57
CA LEU A 222 -0.44 -30.88 11.70
C LEU A 222 -1.08 -32.11 12.37
N LEU A 223 -0.27 -33.02 12.94
CA LEU A 223 -0.77 -34.24 13.56
C LEU A 223 -1.60 -33.95 14.82
N LYS A 224 -1.18 -33.00 15.66
CA LYS A 224 -1.98 -32.56 16.82
C LYS A 224 -3.35 -32.06 16.40
N HIS A 225 -3.44 -31.33 15.30
CA HIS A 225 -4.71 -30.84 14.79
C HIS A 225 -5.59 -32.00 14.29
N LEU A 226 -5.02 -32.96 13.55
CA LEU A 226 -5.76 -34.14 13.07
C LEU A 226 -6.29 -35.03 14.20
N ASP A 227 -5.49 -35.24 15.25
CA ASP A 227 -5.90 -36.04 16.42
C ASP A 227 -7.08 -35.42 17.17
N LEU A 228 -7.15 -34.08 17.25
CA LEU A 228 -8.24 -33.35 17.89
C LEU A 228 -9.58 -33.49 17.16
N HIS A 229 -9.57 -33.79 15.85
CA HIS A 229 -10.78 -33.94 15.03
C HIS A 229 -11.24 -35.41 14.88
N GLN A 230 -10.56 -36.37 15.53
CA GLN A 230 -10.95 -37.79 15.55
C GLN A 230 -11.67 -38.23 16.86
N LEU A 231 -11.82 -37.33 17.84
CA LEU A 231 -12.51 -37.56 19.12
C LEU A 231 -13.91 -36.93 19.12
#